data_AF-A0A7X8J156-F1
#
_entry.id   AF-A0A7X8J156-F1
#
_cell.length_a   1.000
_cell.length_b   1.000
_cell.length_c   1.000
_cell.angle_alpha   90.00
_cell.angle_beta   90.00
_cell.angle_gamma   90.00
#
_symmetry.space_group_name_H-M   'P 1'
#
loop_
_entity.id
_entity.type
_entity.pdbx_description
1 polymer ?
#
loop_
_entity_poly.entity_id
_entity_poly.type
_entity_poly.pdbx_seq_one_letter_code
_entity_poly.pdbx_strand_id
1 'polypeptide(L)'
;MSDPVTQKALNGLVTIVPITNSISTFFTRVNLDKYNIRTKGDILMDQIKVLDLSEREYEFIEKAPKDVLSSVILYLMPYMKNC
;
A
#
# COMPACT_ATOMS: atom_id res chain seq x y z
N MET A 1 -6.31 -23.19 0.68
CA MET A 1 -6.82 -22.85 -0.67
C MET A 1 -6.76 -21.34 -0.80
N SER A 2 -5.72 -20.83 -1.44
CA SER A 2 -5.40 -19.40 -1.51
C SER A 2 -6.31 -18.69 -2.53
N ASP A 3 -6.89 -17.56 -2.15
CA ASP A 3 -7.86 -16.80 -2.95
C ASP A 3 -7.31 -16.35 -4.33
N PRO A 4 -8.14 -16.29 -5.40
CA PRO A 4 -7.71 -15.97 -6.78
C PRO A 4 -6.98 -14.62 -6.94
N VAL A 5 -7.15 -13.66 -6.02
CA VAL A 5 -6.36 -12.41 -6.02
C VAL A 5 -4.87 -12.69 -5.81
N THR A 6 -4.54 -13.76 -5.06
CA THR A 6 -3.16 -14.23 -4.82
C THR A 6 -2.49 -14.74 -6.08
N GLN A 7 -3.25 -15.24 -7.07
CA GLN A 7 -2.70 -15.80 -8.31
C GLN A 7 -2.37 -14.74 -9.37
N LYS A 8 -2.71 -13.47 -9.13
CA LYS A 8 -2.39 -12.36 -10.04
C LYS A 8 -1.04 -11.69 -9.70
N ALA A 9 -0.18 -12.40 -8.96
CA ALA A 9 1.22 -12.04 -8.79
C ALA A 9 2.00 -12.53 -10.01
N LEU A 10 2.29 -11.63 -10.94
CA LEU A 10 3.35 -11.86 -11.92
C LEU A 10 4.65 -12.09 -11.11
N ASN A 11 5.05 -13.34 -10.98
CA ASN A 11 6.31 -13.79 -10.37
C ASN A 11 6.54 -13.43 -8.88
N GLY A 12 5.49 -13.17 -8.09
CA GLY A 12 5.65 -12.84 -6.66
C GLY A 12 6.07 -11.38 -6.38
N LEU A 13 6.37 -10.59 -7.42
CA LEU A 13 6.71 -9.17 -7.28
C LEU A 13 5.45 -8.32 -7.05
N VAL A 14 5.48 -7.49 -6.01
CA VAL A 14 4.39 -6.58 -5.65
C VAL A 14 4.91 -5.19 -5.37
N THR A 15 4.13 -4.18 -5.77
CA THR A 15 4.38 -2.79 -5.38
C THR A 15 3.71 -2.54 -4.04
N ILE A 16 4.49 -2.05 -3.08
CA ILE A 16 4.01 -1.65 -1.75
C ILE A 16 4.37 -0.19 -1.46
N VAL A 17 3.65 0.37 -0.49
CA VAL A 17 3.96 1.66 0.12
C VAL A 17 4.07 1.47 1.63
N PRO A 18 5.20 1.87 2.26
CA PRO A 18 5.37 1.72 3.70
C PRO A 18 4.35 2.54 4.50
N ILE A 19 4.08 2.10 5.72
CA ILE A 19 3.31 2.84 6.73
C ILE A 19 4.25 3.15 7.89
N THR A 20 4.16 4.35 8.45
CA THR A 20 4.90 4.73 9.66
C THR A 20 3.98 5.35 10.69
N ASN A 21 4.30 5.17 11.98
CA ASN A 21 3.60 5.84 13.08
C ASN A 21 4.00 7.31 13.23
N SER A 22 4.99 7.79 12.47
CA SER A 22 5.38 9.20 12.44
C SER A 22 4.47 10.00 11.51
N ILE A 23 3.61 10.83 12.10
CA ILE A 23 2.67 11.67 11.35
C ILE A 23 3.40 12.90 10.80
N SER A 24 3.17 13.22 9.54
CA SER A 24 3.76 14.37 8.84
C SER A 24 2.71 15.12 8.02
N THR A 25 2.92 16.42 7.82
CA THR A 25 2.08 17.28 6.97
C THR A 25 2.51 17.25 5.49
N PHE A 26 3.43 16.37 5.12
CA PHE A 26 3.93 16.27 3.75
C PHE A 26 2.81 15.84 2.79
N PHE A 27 2.67 16.53 1.65
CA PHE A 27 1.46 16.48 0.81
C PHE A 27 1.19 15.12 0.13
N THR A 28 2.20 14.25 0.06
CA THR A 28 2.06 12.89 -0.49
C THR A 28 1.60 11.88 0.57
N ARG A 29 1.47 12.28 1.84
CA ARG A 29 1.10 11.37 2.92
C ARG A 29 -0.41 11.13 2.95
N VAL A 30 -0.79 9.86 3.14
CA VAL A 30 -2.18 9.48 3.37
C VAL A 30 -2.30 9.03 4.82
N ASN A 31 -2.90 9.88 5.66
CA ASN A 31 -3.07 9.62 7.09
C ASN A 31 -4.23 8.64 7.34
N LEU A 32 -3.92 7.50 7.97
CA LEU A 32 -4.86 6.42 8.28
C LEU A 32 -5.67 6.68 9.55
N ASP A 33 -5.21 7.57 10.43
CA ASP A 33 -5.88 7.85 11.71
C ASP A 33 -7.26 8.47 11.52
N LYS A 34 -7.48 9.11 10.37
CA LYS A 34 -8.78 9.64 9.91
C LYS A 34 -9.85 8.56 9.68
N TYR A 35 -9.46 7.29 9.61
CA TYR A 35 -10.35 6.17 9.32
C TYR A 35 -10.54 5.25 10.53
N ASN A 36 -11.72 4.66 10.63
CA ASN A 36 -12.07 3.72 11.70
C ASN A 36 -11.53 2.31 11.42
N ILE A 37 -10.21 2.19 11.34
CA ILE A 37 -9.45 0.94 11.12
C ILE A 37 -8.43 0.73 12.23
N ARG A 38 -7.89 -0.49 12.36
CA ARG A 38 -6.93 -0.83 13.42
C ARG A 38 -5.54 -0.26 13.14
N THR A 39 -5.09 -0.32 11.90
CA THR A 39 -3.79 0.22 11.47
C THR A 39 -3.80 1.74 11.51
N LYS A 40 -2.80 2.33 12.17
CA LYS A 40 -2.64 3.77 12.38
C LYS A 40 -1.35 4.29 11.72
N GLY A 41 -1.26 5.61 11.57
CA GLY A 41 -0.10 6.30 11.01
C GLY A 41 -0.29 6.80 9.57
N ASP A 42 0.81 7.13 8.93
CA ASP A 42 0.85 7.69 7.58
C ASP A 42 1.37 6.67 6.56
N ILE A 43 0.71 6.57 5.42
CA ILE A 43 1.26 5.90 4.23
C ILE A 43 2.27 6.83 3.56
N LEU A 44 3.46 6.31 3.27
CA LEU A 44 4.56 7.03 2.64
C LEU A 44 4.52 6.87 1.11
N MET A 45 3.66 7.63 0.43
CA MET A 45 3.56 7.55 -1.04
C MET A 45 4.83 8.00 -1.78
N ASP A 46 5.73 8.71 -1.10
CA ASP A 46 7.06 9.07 -1.61
C ASP A 46 8.08 7.91 -1.54
N GLN A 47 7.76 6.82 -0.84
CA GLN A 47 8.66 5.69 -0.59
C GLN A 47 8.14 4.37 -1.19
N ILE A 48 7.59 4.44 -2.40
CA ILE A 48 7.10 3.26 -3.13
C ILE A 48 8.25 2.26 -3.33
N LYS A 49 7.98 0.98 -3.08
CA LYS A 49 8.96 -0.12 -3.24
C LYS A 49 8.33 -1.28 -3.98
N VAL A 50 9.13 -2.01 -4.74
CA VAL A 50 8.77 -3.32 -5.28
C VAL A 50 9.45 -4.39 -4.43
N LEU A 51 8.67 -5.35 -3.93
CA LEU A 51 9.15 -6.46 -3.13
C LEU A 51 8.77 -7.78 -3.75
N ASP A 52 9.60 -8.80 -3.58
CA ASP A 52 9.24 -10.18 -3.83
C ASP A 52 8.59 -10.78 -2.57
N LEU A 53 7.32 -11.18 -2.66
CA LEU A 53 6.61 -11.86 -1.58
C LEU A 53 6.90 -13.36 -1.52
N SER A 54 7.50 -13.96 -2.56
CA SER A 54 7.86 -15.39 -2.52
C SER A 54 9.00 -15.66 -1.53
N GLU A 55 9.85 -14.67 -1.30
CA GLU A 55 10.99 -14.73 -0.37
C GLU A 55 10.68 -14.18 1.03
N ARG A 56 9.43 -13.76 1.30
CA ARG A 56 9.07 -13.06 2.55
C ARG A 56 7.75 -13.55 3.12
N GLU A 57 7.75 -13.84 4.42
CA GLU A 57 6.52 -14.08 5.15
C GLU A 57 5.75 -12.77 5.31
N TYR A 58 4.44 -12.85 5.11
CA TYR A 58 3.53 -11.73 5.34
C TYR A 58 2.23 -12.23 5.97
N GLU A 59 1.63 -11.37 6.78
CA GLU A 59 0.33 -11.62 7.38
C GLU A 59 -0.67 -10.60 6.84
N PHE A 60 -1.86 -11.07 6.48
CA PHE A 60 -2.96 -10.18 6.16
C PHE A 60 -3.57 -9.63 7.45
N ILE A 61 -3.39 -8.33 7.69
CA ILE A 61 -3.85 -7.66 8.92
C ILE A 61 -5.29 -7.14 8.78
N GLU A 62 -5.59 -6.38 7.72
CA GLU A 62 -6.91 -5.84 7.44
C GLU A 62 -6.99 -5.27 6.01
N LYS A 63 -8.21 -5.00 5.51
CA LYS A 63 -8.41 -4.32 4.23
C LYS A 63 -8.35 -2.81 4.43
N ALA A 64 -7.69 -2.10 3.52
CA ALA A 64 -7.73 -0.64 3.49
C ALA A 64 -9.14 -0.12 3.14
N PRO A 65 -9.57 1.02 3.72
CA PRO A 65 -10.78 1.72 3.30
C PRO A 65 -10.73 2.10 1.82
N LYS A 66 -11.89 2.15 1.17
CA LYS A 66 -11.99 2.47 -0.27
C LYS A 66 -11.38 3.84 -0.60
N ASP A 67 -11.59 4.83 0.25
CA ASP A 67 -11.08 6.20 0.03
C ASP A 67 -9.55 6.24 0.10
N VAL A 68 -8.94 5.53 1.06
CA VAL A 68 -7.48 5.36 1.15
C VAL A 68 -6.95 4.73 -0.13
N LEU A 69 -7.56 3.64 -0.58
CA LEU A 69 -7.15 2.94 -1.80
C LEU A 69 -7.24 3.87 -3.03
N SER A 70 -8.31 4.65 -3.15
CA SER A 70 -8.46 5.64 -4.21
C SER A 70 -7.39 6.73 -4.17
N SER A 71 -7.04 7.24 -2.99
CA SER A 71 -5.93 8.20 -2.85
C SER A 71 -4.60 7.60 -3.28
N VAL A 72 -4.28 6.38 -2.83
CA VAL A 72 -3.06 5.67 -3.19
C VAL A 72 -2.96 5.47 -4.70
N ILE A 73 -4.04 4.99 -5.35
CA ILE A 73 -4.08 4.80 -6.82
C ILE A 73 -3.83 6.12 -7.55
N LEU A 74 -4.47 7.22 -7.11
CA LEU A 74 -4.28 8.55 -7.70
C LEU A 74 -2.82 8.99 -7.66
N TYR A 75 -2.14 8.82 -6.51
CA TYR A 75 -0.72 9.15 -6.35
C TYR A 75 0.21 8.22 -7.14
N LEU A 76 -0.21 6.98 -7.43
CA LEU A 76 0.55 6.03 -8.23
C LEU A 76 0.43 6.26 -9.75
N MET A 77 -0.62 6.95 -10.23
CA MET A 77 -0.83 7.16 -11.66
C MET A 77 0.37 7.77 -12.43
N PRO A 78 1.13 8.75 -11.88
CA PRO A 78 2.33 9.26 -12.54
C PRO A 78 3.43 8.21 -12.71
N TYR A 79 3.54 7.26 -11.77
CA TYR A 79 4.57 6.22 -11.79
C TYR A 79 4.23 5.07 -12.75
N MET A 80 2.94 4.83 -13.01
CA MET A 80 2.49 3.78 -13.93
C MET A 80 2.44 4.21 -15.41
N LYS A 81 2.63 5.50 -15.73
CA LYS A 81 2.58 6.02 -17.11
C LYS A 81 3.89 5.90 -17.89
N ASN A 82 4.95 5.39 -17.26
CA ASN A 82 6.27 5.23 -17.88
C ASN A 82 6.63 3.76 -18.18
N CYS A 83 5.63 2.88 -18.23
CA CYS A 83 5.74 1.49 -18.72
C CYS A 83 5.04 1.37 -20.07
#